data_AF-A0A5A7MRQ1-F1
#
_entry.id   AF-A0A5A7MRQ1-F1
#
_cell.length_a   1.000
_cell.length_b   1.000
_cell.length_c   1.000
_cell.angle_alpha   90.00
_cell.angle_beta   90.00
_cell.angle_gamma   90.00
#
_symmetry.space_group_name_H-M   'P 1'
#
loop_
_entity.id
_entity.type
_entity.pdbx_description
1 polymer ?
#
loop_
_entity_poly.entity_id
_entity_poly.type
_entity_poly.pdbx_seq_one_letter_code
_entity_poly.pdbx_strand_id
1 'polypeptide(L)'
;MARSDDGARGFQLSGVVARQLALWMSYEDTIRVADLKTRSSRFDRARKEVRAKPDQIVYLTEFMHPRVREIADSLPAPLGHMVLDTPWINKFVGRFCRKGRYIHSTKLGGFFLLKSLSALRRIRRSTLRYQEEQARIERWLARIEDLAGSHYDLALEIGRCQNLVKGYGDTHARGLGNFNRLMGAVDMLKSRADGAALLAELRAAALADDQGQALTEKLAGLSRSPEKGRKT
;
A
#
# COMPACT_ATOMS: atom_id res chain seq x y z
N MET A 1 8.03 -7.37 -21.42
CA MET A 1 6.71 -6.69 -21.46
C MET A 1 6.41 -6.00 -22.80
N ALA A 2 7.29 -5.11 -23.31
CA ALA A 2 7.08 -4.35 -24.56
C ALA A 2 6.99 -5.20 -25.86
N ARG A 3 7.37 -6.48 -25.84
CA ARG A 3 7.24 -7.39 -26.99
C ARG A 3 5.86 -8.07 -27.08
N SER A 4 5.10 -8.08 -25.98
CA SER A 4 3.81 -8.79 -25.89
C SER A 4 2.61 -7.82 -25.88
N ASP A 5 2.87 -6.51 -25.83
CA ASP A 5 1.87 -5.45 -25.86
C ASP A 5 2.10 -4.64 -27.14
N ASP A 6 1.13 -4.69 -28.05
CA ASP A 6 1.25 -4.17 -29.41
C ASP A 6 0.22 -3.08 -29.72
N GLY A 7 0.39 -2.44 -30.88
CA GLY A 7 -0.53 -1.41 -31.37
C GLY A 7 -1.93 -1.95 -31.68
N ALA A 8 -2.07 -3.25 -32.01
CA ALA A 8 -3.36 -3.87 -32.25
C ALA A 8 -4.21 -3.96 -30.97
N ARG A 9 -3.56 -4.08 -29.81
CA ARG A 9 -4.20 -4.05 -28.48
C ARG A 9 -4.18 -2.66 -27.84
N GLY A 10 -3.73 -1.63 -28.56
CA GLY A 10 -3.69 -0.25 -28.10
C GLY A 10 -2.79 -0.01 -26.88
N PHE A 11 -1.76 -0.84 -26.68
CA PHE A 11 -0.84 -0.78 -25.54
C PHE A 11 -1.54 -0.78 -24.16
N GLN A 12 -2.68 -1.47 -24.05
CA GLN A 12 -3.51 -1.44 -22.85
C GLN A 12 -2.78 -1.96 -21.61
N LEU A 13 -1.98 -3.03 -21.75
CA LEU A 13 -1.26 -3.61 -20.63
C LEU A 13 -0.20 -2.65 -20.09
N SER A 14 0.63 -2.08 -20.98
CA SER A 14 1.67 -1.12 -20.59
C SER A 14 1.05 0.15 -20.00
N GLY A 15 -0.05 0.64 -20.58
CA GLY A 15 -0.76 1.82 -20.07
C GLY A 15 -1.31 1.62 -18.66
N VAL A 16 -1.97 0.49 -18.40
CA VAL A 16 -2.47 0.15 -17.06
C VAL A 16 -1.31 0.00 -16.09
N VAL A 17 -0.30 -0.78 -16.43
CA VAL A 17 0.82 -1.06 -15.52
C VAL A 17 1.63 0.19 -15.22
N ALA A 18 1.90 1.04 -16.21
CA ALA A 18 2.59 2.32 -15.98
C ALA A 18 1.81 3.23 -15.02
N ARG A 19 0.49 3.35 -15.22
CA ARG A 19 -0.38 4.13 -14.33
C ARG A 19 -0.36 3.58 -12.90
N GLN A 20 -0.54 2.28 -12.75
CA GLN A 20 -0.60 1.65 -11.42
C GLN A 20 0.77 1.60 -10.73
N LEU A 21 1.85 1.42 -11.49
CA LEU A 21 3.21 1.51 -10.98
C LEU A 21 3.51 2.92 -10.47
N ALA A 22 3.13 3.97 -11.21
CA ALA A 22 3.32 5.35 -10.76
C ALA A 22 2.57 5.64 -9.44
N LEU A 23 1.38 5.07 -9.28
CA LEU A 23 0.61 5.15 -8.03
C LEU A 23 1.32 4.38 -6.90
N TRP A 24 1.79 3.16 -7.15
CA TRP A 24 2.51 2.37 -6.15
C TRP A 24 3.80 3.04 -5.71
N MET A 25 4.60 3.57 -6.65
CA MET A 25 5.83 4.30 -6.35
C MET A 25 5.59 5.61 -5.58
N SER A 26 4.35 6.10 -5.57
CA SER A 26 3.91 7.25 -4.80
C SER A 26 3.40 6.88 -3.40
N TYR A 27 3.72 5.69 -2.90
CA TYR A 27 3.32 5.23 -1.57
C TYR A 27 3.66 6.25 -0.46
N GLU A 28 2.79 6.26 0.54
CA GLU A 28 2.97 7.06 1.74
C GLU A 28 3.80 6.27 2.76
N ASP A 29 4.83 6.92 3.31
CA ASP A 29 5.56 6.45 4.49
C ASP A 29 5.57 7.52 5.57
N THR A 30 5.97 7.14 6.79
CA THR A 30 6.03 8.06 7.94
C THR A 30 6.87 9.31 7.67
N ILE A 31 7.95 9.16 6.91
CA ILE A 31 8.87 10.25 6.55
C ILE A 31 8.15 11.27 5.66
N ARG A 32 7.45 10.79 4.61
CA ARG A 32 6.68 11.61 3.68
C ARG A 32 5.44 12.22 4.35
N VAL A 33 4.76 11.48 5.20
CA VAL A 33 3.63 12.00 6.01
C VAL A 33 4.12 13.12 6.93
N ALA A 34 5.27 12.97 7.59
CA ALA A 34 5.84 14.03 8.41
C ALA A 34 6.28 15.25 7.57
N ASP A 35 6.85 15.04 6.39
CA ASP A 35 7.16 16.14 5.46
C ASP A 35 5.89 16.92 5.08
N LEU A 36 4.81 16.23 4.70
CA LEU A 36 3.53 16.87 4.37
C LEU A 36 2.95 17.66 5.57
N LYS A 37 3.09 17.14 6.79
CA LYS A 37 2.58 17.78 8.02
C LYS A 37 3.36 19.00 8.46
N THR A 38 4.61 19.17 8.00
CA THR A 38 5.52 20.25 8.41
C THR A 38 5.67 21.38 7.39
N ARG A 39 4.99 21.30 6.24
CA ARG A 39 5.02 22.34 5.20
C ARG A 39 4.39 23.65 5.67
N SER A 40 5.07 24.77 5.38
CA SER A 40 4.61 26.14 5.68
C SER A 40 3.21 26.43 5.11
N SER A 41 2.96 26.01 3.87
CA SER A 41 1.68 26.20 3.18
C SER A 41 0.49 25.61 3.94
N ARG A 42 0.70 24.55 4.74
CA ARG A 42 -0.35 23.95 5.56
C ARG A 42 -0.70 24.84 6.75
N PHE A 43 0.29 25.48 7.37
CA PHE A 43 0.06 26.41 8.47
C PHE A 43 -0.68 27.66 7.98
N ASP A 44 -0.32 28.20 6.81
CA ASP A 44 -0.99 29.36 6.21
C ASP A 44 -2.46 29.05 5.88
N ARG A 45 -2.73 27.86 5.33
CA ARG A 45 -4.09 27.40 5.04
C ARG A 45 -4.91 27.22 6.31
N ALA A 46 -4.36 26.57 7.34
CA ALA A 46 -5.07 26.36 8.60
C ALA A 46 -5.45 27.70 9.28
N ARG A 47 -4.55 28.70 9.26
CA ARG A 47 -4.85 30.05 9.77
C ARG A 47 -5.98 30.73 9.00
N LYS A 48 -6.01 30.59 7.67
CA LYS A 48 -7.09 31.13 6.82
C LYS A 48 -8.43 30.48 7.13
N GLU A 49 -8.47 29.15 7.28
CA GLU A 49 -9.70 28.39 7.57
C GLU A 49 -10.35 28.82 8.90
N VAL A 50 -9.54 29.06 9.94
CA VAL A 50 -10.05 29.54 11.25
C VAL A 50 -10.18 31.06 11.34
N ARG A 51 -9.97 31.79 10.23
CA ARG A 51 -10.00 33.27 10.16
C ARG A 51 -9.15 33.96 11.25
N ALA A 52 -7.99 33.38 11.56
CA ALA A 52 -7.12 33.92 12.61
C ALA A 52 -6.56 35.28 12.22
N LYS A 53 -6.62 36.24 13.16
CA LYS A 53 -5.98 37.55 13.01
C LYS A 53 -4.44 37.43 13.01
N PRO A 54 -3.68 38.40 12.50
CA PRO A 54 -2.21 38.32 12.40
C PRO A 54 -1.49 38.04 13.74
N ASP A 55 -2.05 38.55 14.83
CA ASP A 55 -1.54 38.47 16.21
C ASP A 55 -1.99 37.21 16.98
N GLN A 56 -2.96 36.46 16.46
CA GLN A 56 -3.47 35.26 17.13
C GLN A 56 -2.58 34.04 16.87
N ILE A 57 -2.17 33.33 17.91
CA ILE A 57 -1.43 32.07 17.79
C ILE A 57 -2.42 30.92 17.59
N VAL A 58 -2.28 30.19 16.48
CA VAL A 58 -3.11 29.03 16.16
C VAL A 58 -2.30 27.76 16.41
N TYR A 59 -2.77 26.91 17.33
CA TYR A 59 -2.16 25.62 17.58
C TYR A 59 -2.83 24.51 16.78
N LEU A 60 -2.06 23.90 15.89
CA LEU A 60 -2.51 22.77 15.09
C LEU A 60 -2.13 21.46 15.78
N THR A 61 -3.15 20.71 16.18
CA THR A 61 -2.99 19.44 16.90
C THR A 61 -3.28 18.27 15.98
N GLU A 62 -2.29 17.40 15.80
CA GLU A 62 -2.36 16.20 14.99
C GLU A 62 -2.66 14.99 15.87
N PHE A 63 -3.74 14.28 15.60
CA PHE A 63 -3.94 12.97 16.19
C PHE A 63 -3.12 11.94 15.41
N MET A 64 -2.27 11.18 16.10
CA MET A 64 -1.49 10.10 15.52
C MET A 64 -1.63 8.84 16.36
N HIS A 65 -1.83 7.70 15.71
CA HIS A 65 -1.86 6.40 16.37
C HIS A 65 -0.70 5.56 15.84
N PRO A 66 0.55 5.88 16.24
CA PRO A 66 1.74 5.25 15.69
C PRO A 66 1.73 3.76 16.01
N ARG A 67 2.04 2.92 15.03
CA ARG A 67 2.18 1.47 15.22
C ARG A 67 3.63 1.08 15.27
N VAL A 68 3.91 -0.06 15.90
CA VAL A 68 5.26 -0.66 15.90
C VAL A 68 5.77 -0.85 14.47
N ARG A 69 4.90 -1.34 13.56
CA ARG A 69 5.25 -1.49 12.15
C ARG A 69 5.58 -0.16 11.47
N GLU A 70 4.83 0.91 11.75
CA GLU A 70 5.10 2.23 11.17
C GLU A 70 6.46 2.80 11.62
N ILE A 71 6.85 2.51 12.86
CA ILE A 71 8.18 2.85 13.38
C ILE A 71 9.24 2.00 12.68
N ALA A 72 9.08 0.67 12.65
CA ALA A 72 10.02 -0.25 12.00
C ALA A 72 10.22 0.09 10.50
N ASP A 73 9.13 0.40 9.80
CA ASP A 73 9.10 0.83 8.40
C ASP A 73 9.94 2.09 8.14
N SER A 74 10.10 2.95 9.14
CA SER A 74 10.89 4.20 9.05
C SER A 74 12.38 4.02 9.31
N LEU A 75 12.78 2.87 9.86
CA LEU A 75 14.17 2.56 10.21
C LEU A 75 14.89 1.89 9.04
N PRO A 76 16.24 1.97 8.98
CA PRO A 76 17.04 1.13 8.09
C PRO A 76 16.65 -0.35 8.21
N ALA A 77 16.61 -1.07 7.11
CA ALA A 77 16.04 -2.42 7.05
C ALA A 77 16.53 -3.40 8.11
N PRO A 78 17.84 -3.50 8.43
CA PRO A 78 18.31 -4.41 9.49
C PRO A 78 17.70 -4.08 10.86
N LEU A 79 17.56 -2.79 11.17
CA LEU A 79 16.96 -2.33 12.43
C LEU A 79 15.45 -2.50 12.43
N GLY A 80 14.80 -2.26 11.29
CA GLY A 80 13.37 -2.53 11.12
C GLY A 80 13.04 -3.99 11.38
N HIS A 81 13.78 -4.91 10.76
CA HIS A 81 13.68 -6.35 11.02
C HIS A 81 13.94 -6.67 12.50
N MET A 82 15.03 -6.16 13.07
CA MET A 82 15.33 -6.38 14.49
C MET A 82 14.18 -5.96 15.42
N VAL A 83 13.53 -4.81 15.16
CA VAL A 83 12.36 -4.35 15.95
C VAL A 83 11.16 -5.29 15.80
N LEU A 84 10.91 -5.80 14.59
CA LEU A 84 9.76 -6.67 14.32
C LEU A 84 9.97 -8.08 14.83
N ASP A 85 11.16 -8.63 14.61
CA ASP A 85 11.49 -10.05 14.82
C ASP A 85 11.91 -10.34 16.26
N THR A 86 12.35 -9.32 17.01
CA THR A 86 12.79 -9.49 18.41
C THR A 86 11.63 -9.19 19.38
N PRO A 87 11.07 -10.18 20.10
CA PRO A 87 9.83 -9.98 20.87
C PRO A 87 9.93 -8.93 21.98
N TRP A 88 11.08 -8.83 22.65
CA TRP A 88 11.25 -7.86 23.73
C TRP A 88 11.38 -6.43 23.20
N ILE A 89 12.05 -6.22 22.06
CA ILE A 89 12.16 -4.92 21.39
C ILE A 89 10.78 -4.51 20.87
N ASN A 90 10.09 -5.42 20.19
CA ASN A 90 8.73 -5.20 19.70
C ASN A 90 7.79 -4.77 20.84
N LYS A 91 7.83 -5.49 21.97
CA LYS A 91 7.03 -5.16 23.17
C LYS A 91 7.42 -3.81 23.77
N PHE A 92 8.72 -3.51 23.81
CA PHE A 92 9.22 -2.23 24.32
C PHE A 92 8.76 -1.06 23.45
N VAL A 93 8.96 -1.12 22.14
CA VAL A 93 8.48 -0.12 21.17
C VAL A 93 6.95 -0.04 21.21
N GLY A 94 6.27 -1.18 21.32
CA GLY A 94 4.82 -1.29 21.43
C GLY A 94 4.24 -0.49 22.59
N ARG A 95 4.95 -0.36 23.72
CA ARG A 95 4.49 0.48 24.85
C ARG A 95 4.28 1.93 24.44
N PHE A 96 5.08 2.48 23.52
CA PHE A 96 4.96 3.85 23.02
C PHE A 96 3.84 4.03 21.98
N CYS A 97 3.30 2.92 21.47
CA CYS A 97 2.27 2.84 20.44
C CYS A 97 0.87 2.54 21.00
N ARG A 98 0.74 2.19 22.29
CA ARG A 98 -0.52 1.74 22.90
C ARG A 98 -1.63 2.79 22.98
N LYS A 99 -1.29 4.08 22.89
CA LYS A 99 -2.26 5.18 22.98
C LYS A 99 -2.11 6.10 21.77
N GLY A 100 -3.24 6.55 21.24
CA GLY A 100 -3.25 7.67 20.30
C GLY A 100 -2.64 8.90 20.97
N ARG A 101 -1.78 9.60 20.24
CA ARG A 101 -1.08 10.79 20.71
C ARG A 101 -1.53 12.01 19.96
N TYR A 102 -1.77 13.08 20.70
CA TYR A 102 -1.99 14.42 20.15
C TYR A 102 -0.63 15.12 20.08
N ILE A 103 -0.13 15.34 18.87
CA ILE A 103 1.11 16.06 18.62
C ILE A 103 0.76 17.49 18.22
N HIS A 104 1.14 18.46 19.05
CA HIS A 104 1.05 19.87 18.68
C HIS A 104 2.16 20.21 17.69
N SER A 105 1.86 20.13 16.39
CA SER A 105 2.81 20.36 15.29
C SER A 105 3.36 21.79 15.20
N THR A 106 2.74 22.71 15.94
CA THR A 106 3.05 24.15 16.03
C THR A 106 3.84 24.52 17.30
N LYS A 107 3.99 23.60 18.24
CA LYS A 107 4.90 23.77 19.40
C LYS A 107 6.28 23.29 19.00
N LEU A 108 7.33 23.93 19.53
CA LEU A 108 8.74 23.61 19.25
C LEU A 108 9.02 22.10 19.29
N GLY A 109 8.63 21.41 20.38
CA GLY A 109 8.88 19.97 20.51
C GLY A 109 8.20 19.10 19.45
N GLY A 110 6.93 19.36 19.12
CA GLY A 110 6.21 18.61 18.09
C GLY A 110 6.71 18.93 16.67
N PHE A 111 7.08 20.18 16.42
CA PHE A 111 7.69 20.60 15.16
C PHE A 111 9.06 19.93 14.96
N PHE A 112 9.95 19.97 15.96
CA PHE A 112 11.26 19.33 15.86
C PHE A 112 11.15 17.82 15.66
N LEU A 113 10.22 17.15 16.36
CA LEU A 113 9.98 15.72 16.16
C LEU A 113 9.62 15.40 14.69
N LEU A 114 8.63 16.11 14.14
CA LEU A 114 8.19 15.89 12.76
C LEU A 114 9.26 16.32 11.75
N LYS A 115 10.00 17.40 12.04
CA LYS A 115 11.09 17.88 11.19
C LYS A 115 12.26 16.90 11.15
N SER A 116 12.64 16.33 12.29
CA SER A 116 13.65 15.27 12.37
C SER A 116 13.21 14.03 11.59
N LEU A 117 11.93 13.65 11.67
CA LEU A 117 11.40 12.54 10.88
C LEU A 117 11.42 12.84 9.36
N SER A 118 11.06 14.06 8.95
CA SER A 118 11.19 14.51 7.54
C SER A 118 12.65 14.53 7.07
N ALA A 119 13.60 14.89 7.94
CA ALA A 119 15.03 14.89 7.61
C ALA A 119 15.59 13.49 7.30
N LEU A 120 14.92 12.42 7.74
CA LEU A 120 15.26 11.03 7.37
C LEU A 120 14.98 10.71 5.89
N ARG A 121 14.47 11.65 5.08
CA ARG A 121 14.31 11.49 3.63
C ARG A 121 15.58 10.99 2.93
N ARG A 122 16.77 11.33 3.43
CA ARG A 122 18.06 10.86 2.88
C ARG A 122 18.25 9.34 3.01
N ILE A 123 17.73 8.74 4.09
CA ILE A 123 17.84 7.30 4.32
C ILE A 123 16.65 6.52 3.75
N ARG A 124 15.72 7.18 3.06
CA ARG A 124 14.48 6.54 2.56
C ARG A 124 14.73 5.26 1.75
N ARG A 125 15.83 5.21 0.98
CA ARG A 125 16.18 4.01 0.18
C ARG A 125 16.74 2.84 0.99
N SER A 126 17.22 3.09 2.21
CA SER A 126 17.71 2.03 3.10
C SER A 126 16.66 1.56 4.10
N THR A 127 15.46 2.17 4.13
CA THR A 127 14.44 1.80 5.10
C THR A 127 13.84 0.43 4.78
N LEU A 128 13.34 -0.25 5.83
CA LEU A 128 12.61 -1.50 5.68
C LEU A 128 11.45 -1.34 4.70
N ARG A 129 10.69 -0.24 4.84
CA ARG A 129 9.55 0.04 3.99
C ARG A 129 9.92 0.08 2.51
N TYR A 130 10.99 0.79 2.17
CA TYR A 130 11.41 0.91 0.78
C TYR A 130 11.78 -0.46 0.20
N GLN A 131 12.55 -1.26 0.93
CA GLN A 131 12.95 -2.59 0.47
C GLN A 131 11.74 -3.51 0.25
N GLU A 132 10.79 -3.52 1.19
CA GLU A 132 9.57 -4.32 1.04
C GLU A 132 8.72 -3.87 -0.14
N GLU A 133 8.52 -2.56 -0.34
CA GLU A 133 7.75 -2.04 -1.46
C GLU A 133 8.42 -2.32 -2.81
N GLN A 134 9.75 -2.16 -2.92
CA GLN A 134 10.47 -2.51 -4.14
C GLN A 134 10.35 -4.00 -4.45
N ALA A 135 10.58 -4.87 -3.46
CA ALA A 135 10.43 -6.32 -3.66
C ALA A 135 9.00 -6.71 -4.07
N ARG A 136 7.97 -6.03 -3.55
CA ARG A 136 6.57 -6.24 -3.97
C ARG A 136 6.33 -5.80 -5.42
N ILE A 137 6.80 -4.61 -5.78
CA ILE A 137 6.69 -4.07 -7.13
C ILE A 137 7.40 -4.98 -8.13
N GLU A 138 8.63 -5.39 -7.84
CA GLU A 138 9.42 -6.28 -8.69
C GLU A 138 8.72 -7.62 -8.91
N ARG A 139 8.23 -8.26 -7.84
CA ARG A 139 7.46 -9.51 -7.95
C ARG A 139 6.18 -9.34 -8.78
N TRP A 140 5.46 -8.24 -8.59
CA TRP A 140 4.24 -7.95 -9.35
C TRP A 140 4.55 -7.72 -10.84
N LEU A 141 5.58 -6.94 -11.17
CA LEU A 141 6.01 -6.71 -12.55
C LEU A 141 6.49 -8.00 -13.23
N ALA A 142 7.31 -8.80 -12.55
CA ALA A 142 7.76 -10.09 -13.06
C ALA A 142 6.57 -11.01 -13.37
N ARG A 143 5.59 -11.06 -12.47
CA ARG A 143 4.38 -11.88 -12.66
C ARG A 143 3.55 -11.44 -13.86
N ILE A 144 3.45 -10.14 -14.12
CA ILE A 144 2.77 -9.61 -15.30
C ILE A 144 3.54 -9.98 -16.57
N GLU A 145 4.87 -9.84 -16.55
CA GLU A 145 5.72 -10.16 -17.69
C GLU A 145 5.64 -11.65 -18.07
N ASP A 146 5.67 -12.55 -17.07
CA ASP A 146 5.56 -14.00 -17.27
C ASP A 146 4.23 -14.40 -17.93
N LEU A 147 3.14 -13.69 -17.61
CA LEU A 147 1.81 -13.99 -18.10
C LEU A 147 1.44 -13.24 -19.37
N ALA A 148 2.08 -12.11 -19.67
CA ALA A 148 1.71 -11.25 -20.80
C ALA A 148 1.72 -11.98 -22.15
N GLY A 149 2.64 -12.92 -22.35
CA GLY A 149 2.77 -13.67 -23.60
C GLY A 149 1.75 -14.81 -23.77
N SER A 150 1.24 -15.37 -22.67
CA SER A 150 0.39 -16.59 -22.71
C SER A 150 -1.04 -16.36 -22.23
N HIS A 151 -1.25 -15.43 -21.29
CA HIS A 151 -2.52 -15.14 -20.63
C HIS A 151 -2.68 -13.61 -20.50
N TYR A 152 -2.77 -12.92 -21.64
CA TYR A 152 -2.75 -11.44 -21.69
C TYR A 152 -3.84 -10.80 -20.82
N ASP A 153 -5.08 -11.28 -20.89
CA ASP A 153 -6.19 -10.72 -20.12
C ASP A 153 -6.00 -10.92 -18.60
N LEU A 154 -5.40 -12.05 -18.21
CA LEU A 154 -5.06 -12.31 -16.81
C LEU A 154 -3.94 -11.37 -16.35
N ALA A 155 -2.91 -11.15 -17.19
CA ALA A 155 -1.84 -10.18 -16.91
C ALA A 155 -2.38 -8.75 -16.75
N LEU A 156 -3.35 -8.37 -17.59
CA LEU A 156 -4.03 -7.08 -17.51
C LEU A 156 -4.81 -6.92 -16.20
N GLU A 157 -5.53 -7.95 -15.76
CA GLU A 157 -6.24 -7.92 -14.48
C GLU A 157 -5.28 -7.92 -13.28
N ILE A 158 -4.15 -8.62 -13.33
CA ILE A 158 -3.08 -8.50 -12.31
C ILE A 158 -2.57 -7.07 -12.22
N GLY A 159 -2.41 -6.41 -13.37
CA GLY A 159 -2.09 -4.98 -13.44
C GLY A 159 -3.13 -4.13 -12.68
N ARG A 160 -4.42 -4.38 -12.91
CA ARG A 160 -5.54 -3.65 -12.26
C ARG A 160 -5.65 -3.93 -10.76
N CYS A 161 -5.22 -5.10 -10.28
CA CYS A 161 -5.27 -5.47 -8.86
C CYS A 161 -4.45 -4.55 -7.95
N GLN A 162 -3.45 -3.85 -8.47
CA GLN A 162 -2.68 -2.87 -7.71
C GLN A 162 -3.55 -1.80 -7.04
N ASN A 163 -4.71 -1.46 -7.63
CA ASN A 163 -5.66 -0.47 -7.09
C ASN A 163 -6.21 -0.82 -5.68
N LEU A 164 -6.01 -2.07 -5.21
CA LEU A 164 -6.31 -2.48 -3.85
C LEU A 164 -5.34 -1.88 -2.82
N VAL A 165 -4.10 -1.60 -3.23
CA VAL A 165 -3.03 -1.12 -2.35
C VAL A 165 -3.07 0.41 -2.31
N LYS A 166 -3.67 0.96 -1.24
CA LYS A 166 -3.82 2.42 -1.07
C LYS A 166 -3.64 2.88 0.36
N GLY A 167 -3.25 4.15 0.48
CA GLY A 167 -3.14 4.86 1.75
C GLY A 167 -2.01 4.35 2.64
N TYR A 168 -2.20 4.52 3.94
CA TYR A 168 -1.23 4.19 4.98
C TYR A 168 -1.89 3.44 6.15
N GLY A 169 -1.09 2.85 7.04
CA GLY A 169 -1.56 2.19 8.25
C GLY A 169 -2.51 1.01 7.96
N ASP A 170 -3.69 1.02 8.59
CA ASP A 170 -4.69 -0.05 8.50
C ASP A 170 -5.25 -0.27 7.09
N THR A 171 -5.59 0.82 6.42
CA THR A 171 -6.14 0.78 5.06
C THR A 171 -5.15 0.13 4.11
N HIS A 172 -3.88 0.50 4.22
CA HIS A 172 -2.81 -0.11 3.45
C HIS A 172 -2.64 -1.60 3.79
N ALA A 173 -2.61 -1.95 5.07
CA ALA A 173 -2.42 -3.34 5.52
C ALA A 173 -3.54 -4.26 5.01
N ARG A 174 -4.81 -3.81 5.07
CA ARG A 174 -5.95 -4.55 4.51
C ARG A 174 -5.87 -4.69 3.00
N GLY A 175 -5.62 -3.58 2.30
CA GLY A 175 -5.49 -3.57 0.84
C GLY A 175 -4.39 -4.49 0.34
N LEU A 176 -3.21 -4.44 0.98
CA LEU A 176 -2.10 -5.34 0.69
C LEU A 176 -2.43 -6.80 1.01
N GLY A 177 -3.15 -7.07 2.11
CA GLY A 177 -3.61 -8.42 2.45
C GLY A 177 -4.52 -9.01 1.37
N ASN A 178 -5.49 -8.23 0.90
CA ASN A 178 -6.39 -8.62 -0.19
C ASN A 178 -5.61 -8.83 -1.50
N PHE A 179 -4.71 -7.91 -1.85
CA PHE A 179 -3.84 -8.04 -3.01
C PHE A 179 -3.04 -9.35 -2.99
N ASN A 180 -2.40 -9.67 -1.86
CA ASN A 180 -1.62 -10.89 -1.72
C ASN A 180 -2.48 -12.16 -1.86
N ARG A 181 -3.71 -12.16 -1.34
CA ARG A 181 -4.66 -13.27 -1.51
C ARG A 181 -5.03 -13.47 -2.99
N LEU A 182 -5.27 -12.38 -3.71
CA LEU A 182 -5.54 -12.44 -5.16
C LEU A 182 -4.33 -12.97 -5.92
N MET A 183 -3.12 -12.47 -5.62
CA MET A 183 -1.88 -12.95 -6.26
C MET A 183 -1.64 -14.44 -6.00
N GLY A 184 -1.93 -14.93 -4.79
CA GLY A 184 -1.86 -16.35 -4.46
C GLY A 184 -2.88 -17.22 -5.21
N ALA A 185 -3.99 -16.65 -5.69
CA ALA A 185 -4.97 -17.36 -6.50
C ALA A 185 -4.60 -17.41 -8.00
N VAL A 186 -3.68 -16.57 -8.47
CA VAL A 186 -3.36 -16.44 -9.90
C VAL A 186 -2.86 -17.75 -10.50
N ASP A 187 -2.05 -18.53 -9.78
CA ASP A 187 -1.56 -19.82 -10.30
C ASP A 187 -2.71 -20.79 -10.61
N MET A 188 -3.76 -20.82 -9.77
CA MET A 188 -4.96 -21.62 -10.00
C MET A 188 -5.78 -21.07 -11.18
N LEU A 189 -5.90 -19.75 -11.29
CA LEU A 189 -6.68 -19.09 -12.34
C LEU A 189 -6.03 -19.20 -13.72
N LYS A 190 -4.70 -19.33 -13.79
CA LYS A 190 -3.96 -19.52 -15.04
C LYS A 190 -4.44 -20.74 -15.83
N SER A 191 -4.79 -21.82 -15.13
CA SER A 191 -5.25 -23.08 -15.75
C SER A 191 -6.71 -23.04 -16.21
N ARG A 192 -7.42 -21.93 -16.00
CA ARG A 192 -8.85 -21.78 -16.32
C ARG A 192 -9.07 -20.82 -17.48
N ALA A 193 -9.99 -21.17 -18.39
CA ALA A 193 -10.36 -20.30 -19.50
C ALA A 193 -11.03 -18.98 -19.03
N ASP A 194 -11.75 -19.00 -17.91
CA ASP A 194 -12.42 -17.85 -17.30
C ASP A 194 -11.56 -17.13 -16.24
N GLY A 195 -10.27 -17.46 -16.13
CA GLY A 195 -9.40 -17.02 -15.04
C GLY A 195 -9.30 -15.49 -14.88
N ALA A 196 -9.26 -14.75 -16.00
CA ALA A 196 -9.21 -13.28 -15.97
C ALA A 196 -10.52 -12.67 -15.45
N ALA A 197 -11.68 -13.19 -15.89
CA ALA A 197 -12.99 -12.72 -15.42
C ALA A 197 -13.17 -13.00 -13.93
N LEU A 198 -12.79 -14.19 -13.47
CA LEU A 198 -12.82 -14.53 -12.04
C LEU A 198 -11.90 -13.63 -11.21
N LEU A 199 -10.69 -13.31 -11.71
CA LEU A 199 -9.82 -12.37 -11.01
C LEU A 199 -10.43 -10.96 -10.91
N ALA A 200 -11.11 -10.51 -11.97
CA ALA A 200 -11.81 -9.23 -11.97
C ALA A 200 -12.95 -9.21 -10.94
N GLU A 201 -13.71 -10.30 -10.80
CA GLU A 201 -14.75 -10.44 -9.77
C GLU A 201 -14.16 -10.44 -8.35
N LEU A 202 -13.06 -11.18 -8.12
CA LEU A 202 -12.37 -11.19 -6.84
C LEU A 202 -11.87 -9.79 -6.47
N ARG A 203 -11.33 -9.06 -7.45
CA ARG A 203 -10.89 -7.66 -7.29
C ARG A 203 -12.06 -6.74 -6.94
N ALA A 204 -13.20 -6.89 -7.63
CA ALA A 204 -14.39 -6.11 -7.33
C ALA A 204 -14.92 -6.38 -5.91
N ALA A 205 -14.98 -7.65 -5.51
CA ALA A 205 -15.37 -8.05 -4.16
C ALA A 205 -14.41 -7.48 -3.09
N ALA A 206 -13.10 -7.52 -3.36
CA ALA A 206 -12.09 -6.96 -2.47
C ALA A 206 -12.13 -5.43 -2.34
N LEU A 207 -12.65 -4.72 -3.34
CA LEU A 207 -12.85 -3.27 -3.30
C LEU A 207 -14.17 -2.87 -2.60
N ALA A 208 -15.18 -3.72 -2.67
CA ALA A 208 -16.50 -3.47 -2.10
C ALA A 208 -16.56 -3.76 -0.58
N ASP A 209 -15.63 -4.57 -0.06
CA ASP A 209 -15.67 -5.06 1.31
C ASP A 209 -14.45 -4.61 2.12
N ASP A 210 -14.68 -3.67 3.03
CA ASP A 210 -13.67 -3.17 3.97
C ASP A 210 -13.21 -4.22 4.99
N GLN A 211 -14.01 -5.27 5.25
CA GLN A 211 -13.73 -6.36 6.20
C GLN A 211 -13.16 -7.63 5.54
N GLY A 212 -13.25 -7.77 4.21
CA GLY A 212 -12.66 -8.85 3.43
C GLY A 212 -13.36 -10.23 3.54
N GLN A 213 -14.57 -10.28 4.08
CA GLN A 213 -15.41 -11.47 4.15
C GLN A 213 -15.87 -11.94 2.76
N ALA A 214 -16.39 -11.04 1.92
CA ALA A 214 -16.87 -11.34 0.58
C ALA A 214 -15.75 -11.93 -0.31
N LEU A 215 -14.52 -11.41 -0.17
CA LEU A 215 -13.36 -11.98 -0.85
C LEU A 215 -13.06 -13.40 -0.36
N THR A 216 -13.08 -13.61 0.95
CA THR A 216 -12.78 -14.90 1.57
C THR A 216 -13.79 -15.97 1.13
N GLU A 217 -15.07 -15.62 1.09
CA GLU A 217 -16.15 -16.51 0.63
C GLU A 217 -16.00 -16.89 -0.85
N LYS A 218 -15.74 -15.92 -1.73
CA LYS A 218 -15.51 -16.20 -3.16
C LYS A 218 -14.26 -17.07 -3.37
N LEU A 219 -13.16 -16.81 -2.65
CA LEU A 219 -11.96 -17.64 -2.71
C LEU A 219 -12.24 -19.08 -2.24
N ALA A 220 -13.00 -19.26 -1.15
CA ALA A 220 -13.40 -20.58 -0.68
C ALA A 220 -14.30 -21.32 -1.69
N GLY A 221 -15.16 -20.59 -2.40
CA GLY A 221 -15.98 -21.14 -3.49
C GLY A 221 -15.15 -21.68 -4.65
N LEU A 222 -14.04 -21.00 -5.00
CA LEU A 222 -13.12 -21.45 -6.05
C LEU A 222 -12.42 -22.76 -5.70
N SER A 223 -12.00 -22.93 -4.44
CA SER A 223 -11.37 -24.17 -3.97
C SER A 223 -12.35 -25.35 -3.90
N ARG A 224 -13.67 -25.09 -3.85
CA ARG A 224 -14.73 -26.10 -3.72
C ARG A 224 -15.34 -26.55 -5.05
N SER A 225 -14.93 -25.97 -6.18
CA SER A 225 -15.47 -26.32 -7.49
C SER A 225 -14.46 -27.17 -8.31
N PRO A 226 -14.37 -28.49 -8.07
CA PRO A 226 -13.80 -29.39 -9.06
C PRO A 226 -14.82 -29.53 -10.21
N GLU A 227 -14.31 -29.45 -11.44
CA GLU A 227 -14.98 -29.72 -12.73
C GLU A 227 -16.45 -30.20 -12.65
N LYS A 228 -17.39 -29.28 -12.87
CA LYS A 228 -18.69 -29.66 -13.47
C LYS A 228 -18.65 -29.30 -14.95
N GLY A 229 -18.43 -30.33 -15.79
CA GLY A 229 -18.95 -30.32 -17.15
C GLY A 229 -17.98 -30.69 -18.26
N ARG A 230 -17.47 -31.93 -18.27
CA ARG A 230 -17.33 -32.67 -19.54
C ARG A 230 -18.26 -33.88 -19.46
N LYS A 231 -19.49 -33.70 -19.92
CA LYS A 231 -20.37 -34.82 -20.30
C LYS A 231 -20.63 -34.70 -21.79
N THR A 232 -20.18 -35.76 -22.49
CA THR A 232 -20.54 -36.27 -23.82
C THR A 232 -20.44 -35.29 -24.99
#